data_AF-A0A183LE30-F1
#
_entry.id   AF-A0A183LE30-F1
#
_cell.length_a   1.000
_cell.length_b   1.000
_cell.length_c   1.000
_cell.angle_alpha   90.00
_cell.angle_beta   90.00
_cell.angle_gamma   90.00
#
_symmetry.space_group_name_H-M   'P 1'
#
loop_
_entity.id
_entity.type
_entity.pdbx_description
1 polymer ?
#
loop_
_entity_poly.entity_id
_entity_poly.type
_entity_poly.pdbx_seq_one_letter_code
_entity_poly.pdbx_strand_id
1 'polypeptide(L)' 'MAVRQIKNGKAVRPDNIPAEVLKSDIEVTTNILHLLFKKIWEEEQVPMDWKEGHLVKIPKTGDLG' A
#
# COMPACT_ATOMS: atom_id res chain seq x y z
N MET A 1 7.71 4.50 13.90
CA MET A 1 7.27 3.54 12.86
C MET A 1 6.73 4.30 11.67
N ALA A 2 7.17 3.93 10.47
CA ALA A 2 6.73 4.55 9.22
C ALA A 2 5.19 4.45 9.02
N VAL A 3 4.56 3.36 9.50
CA VAL A 3 3.11 3.14 9.44
C VAL A 3 2.31 4.31 10.05
N ARG A 4 2.80 4.92 11.14
CA ARG A 4 2.14 6.08 11.78
C ARG A 4 2.13 7.33 10.89
N GLN A 5 3.10 7.45 9.98
CA GLN A 5 3.27 8.59 9.10
C GLN A 5 2.41 8.48 7.82
N ILE A 6 1.73 7.35 7.60
CA ILE A 6 0.80 7.19 6.47
C ILE A 6 -0.32 8.23 6.58
N LYS A 7 -0.59 8.93 5.47
CA LYS A 7 -1.61 9.97 5.37
C LYS A 7 -3.00 9.34 5.25
N ASN A 8 -3.94 9.87 6.03
CA ASN A 8 -5.36 9.52 5.95
C ASN A 8 -6.02 10.22 4.75
N GLY A 9 -7.23 9.76 4.37
CA GLY A 9 -8.06 10.36 3.33
C GLY A 9 -7.45 10.24 1.92
N LYS A 10 -6.57 9.26 1.72
CA LYS A 10 -6.05 8.91 0.39
C LYS A 10 -7.04 8.01 -0.33
N ALA A 11 -7.03 8.07 -1.66
CA ALA A 11 -7.80 7.15 -2.49
C ALA A 11 -7.42 5.71 -2.13
N VAL A 12 -8.43 4.87 -1.98
CA VAL A 12 -8.25 3.46 -1.65
C VAL A 12 -7.58 2.77 -2.85
N ARG A 13 -6.61 1.91 -2.56
CA ARG A 13 -5.91 1.12 -3.58
C ARG A 13 -6.88 0.06 -4.15
N PRO A 14 -6.63 -0.54 -5.34
CA PRO A 14 -7.53 -1.57 -5.89
C PRO A 14 -7.83 -2.77 -4.98
N ASP A 15 -7.03 -2.98 -3.94
CA ASP A 15 -7.26 -3.98 -2.89
C ASP A 15 -8.40 -3.61 -1.92
N ASN A 16 -9.00 -2.42 -2.07
CA ASN A 16 -10.03 -1.88 -1.18
C ASN A 16 -9.58 -1.70 0.27
N ILE A 17 -8.26 -1.58 0.54
CA ILE A 17 -7.71 -1.38 1.88
C ILE A 17 -7.39 0.11 2.10
N PRO A 18 -8.12 0.82 2.98
CA PRO A 18 -7.80 2.18 3.37
C PRO A 18 -6.49 2.27 4.16
N ALA A 19 -5.81 3.41 4.04
CA ALA A 19 -4.60 3.72 4.82
C ALA A 19 -4.86 3.69 6.34
N GLU A 20 -6.09 3.99 6.74
CA GLU A 20 -6.56 4.01 8.12
C GLU A 20 -6.57 2.61 8.75
N VAL A 21 -6.84 1.57 7.96
CA VAL A 21 -6.83 0.17 8.43
C VAL A 21 -5.42 -0.26 8.82
N LEU A 22 -4.41 0.18 8.05
CA LEU A 22 -3.01 -0.06 8.39
C LEU A 22 -2.58 0.67 9.68
N LYS A 23 -3.31 1.72 10.07
CA LYS A 23 -3.03 2.52 11.26
C LYS A 23 -3.87 2.13 12.48
N SER A 24 -4.97 1.40 12.31
CA SER A 24 -5.83 0.99 13.43
C SER A 24 -5.16 -0.06 14.29
N ASP A 25 -4.39 -0.97 13.68
CA ASP A 25 -3.62 -1.99 14.40
C ASP A 25 -2.15 -1.98 13.97
N ILE A 26 -1.40 -1.04 14.57
CA ILE A 26 -0.01 -0.76 14.20
C ILE A 26 0.90 -1.94 14.54
N GLU A 27 0.64 -2.63 15.66
CA GLU A 27 1.47 -3.74 16.11
C GLU A 27 1.32 -4.93 15.17
N VAL A 28 0.08 -5.34 14.89
CA VAL A 28 -0.21 -6.44 13.96
C VAL A 28 0.31 -6.10 12.56
N THR A 29 0.03 -4.89 12.06
CA THR A 29 0.48 -4.46 10.73
C THR A 29 2.00 -4.45 10.63
N THR A 30 2.70 -3.99 11.68
CA THR A 30 4.16 -3.96 11.70
C THR A 30 4.75 -5.38 11.72
N ASN A 31 4.17 -6.29 12.51
CA ASN A 31 4.62 -7.67 12.59
C ASN A 31 4.44 -8.41 11.26
N ILE A 32 3.29 -8.22 10.60
CA ILE A 32 3.01 -8.80 9.27
C ILE A 32 3.99 -8.27 8.23
N LEU A 33 4.18 -6.95 8.16
CA LEU A 33 5.11 -6.32 7.20
C LEU A 33 6.56 -6.78 7.44
N HIS A 34 6.99 -6.85 8.70
CA HIS A 34 8.33 -7.30 9.05
C HIS A 34 8.58 -8.74 8.60
N LEU A 35 7.63 -9.65 8.86
CA LEU A 35 7.73 -11.04 8.43
C LEU A 35 7.77 -11.15 6.89
N LEU A 36 6.93 -10.38 6.19
CA LEU A 36 6.90 -10.36 4.73
C LEU A 36 8.24 -9.91 4.15
N PHE A 37 8.78 -8.78 4.63
CA PHE A 37 10.07 -8.28 4.17
C PHE A 37 11.22 -9.22 4.49
N LYS A 38 11.19 -9.86 5.67
CA LYS A 38 12.19 -10.89 6.04
C LYS A 38 12.15 -12.06 5.06
N LYS A 39 10.96 -12.56 4.71
CA LYS A 39 10.81 -13.64 3.74
C LYS A 39 11.33 -13.25 2.36
N ILE A 40 11.00 -12.05 1.88
CA ILE A 40 11.51 -11.54 0.59
C ILE A 40 13.03 -11.42 0.61
N TRP A 41 13.61 -10.99 1.74
CA TRP A 41 15.06 -10.89 1.91
C TRP A 41 15.75 -12.25 1.90
N GLU A 42 15.18 -13.25 2.57
CA GLU A 42 15.76 -14.61 2.65
C GLU A 42 15.61 -15.40 1.35
N GLU A 43 14.47 -15.28 0.67
CA GLU A 43 14.18 -16.01 -0.58
C GLU A 43 14.67 -15.28 -1.83
N GLU A 44 15.02 -13.99 -1.71
CA GLU A 44 15.31 -13.07 -2.83
C GLU A 44 14.20 -12.99 -3.88
N GLN A 45 12.99 -13.40 -3.52
CA GLN A 45 11.84 -13.50 -4.44
C GLN A 45 10.80 -12.44 -4.11
N VAL A 46 10.53 -11.58 -5.10
CA VAL A 46 9.51 -10.52 -5.02
C VAL A 46 8.17 -11.05 -5.54
N PRO A 47 7.04 -10.81 -4.84
CA PRO A 47 5.71 -11.15 -5.33
C PRO A 47 5.45 -10.60 -6.73
N MET A 48 4.82 -11.39 -7.60
CA MET A 48 4.52 -10.98 -8.98
C MET A 48 3.64 -9.72 -9.02
N ASP A 49 2.69 -9.59 -8.10
CA ASP A 49 1.81 -8.42 -7.97
C ASP A 49 2.56 -7.11 -7.71
N TRP A 50 3.79 -7.17 -7.17
CA TRP A 50 4.62 -5.97 -6.96
C TRP A 50 5.38 -5.55 -8.21
N LYS A 51 5.49 -6.45 -9.20
CA LYS A 51 6.04 -6.15 -10.53
C LYS A 51 4.98 -5.56 -11.45
N GLU A 52 3.71 -5.64 -11.06
CA GLU A 52 2.58 -5.06 -11.80
C GLU A 52 2.20 -3.68 -11.25
N GLY A 53 1.98 -2.73 -12.15
CA GLY A 53 1.57 -1.36 -11.81
C GLY A 53 0.20 -1.04 -12.37
N HIS A 54 -0.75 -0.66 -11.50
CA HIS A 54 -2.05 -0.17 -11.95
C HIS A 54 -2.00 1.35 -12.24
N LEU A 55 -2.29 1.71 -13.48
CA LEU A 55 -2.39 3.11 -13.91
C LEU A 55 -3.84 3.58 -13.85
N VAL A 56 -4.12 4.56 -13.00
CA VAL A 56 -5.41 5.25 -12.95
C VAL A 56 -5.26 6.63 -13.58
N LYS A 57 -5.99 6.88 -14.67
CA LYS A 57 -6.03 8.20 -15.30
C LYS A 57 -6.91 9.13 -14.47
N ILE A 58 -6.37 10.25 -14.02
CA ILE A 58 -7.14 11.32 -13.39
C ILE A 58 -7.32 12.43 -14.44
N PRO A 59 -8.57 12.75 -14.84
CA PRO A 59 -8.81 13.82 -15.80
C PRO A 59 -8.39 15.17 -15.22
N LYS A 60 -7.82 16.05 -16.05
CA LYS A 60 -7.52 17.42 -15.63
C LYS A 60 -8.80 18.23 -15.63
N THR A 61 -8.87 19.23 -14.75
CA THR A 61 -10.06 20.08 -14.56
C THR A 61 -10.59 20.73 -15.85
N GLY A 62 -9.74 20.93 -16.88
CA GLY A 62 -10.14 21.53 -18.16
C GLY A 62 -10.68 20.56 -19.22
N ASP A 63 -10.57 19.24 -19.02
CA ASP A 63 -10.96 18.22 -20.01
C ASP A 63 -12.39 17.69 -19.80
N LEU A 64 -13.11 18.19 -18.79
CA LEU A 64 -14.47 17.78 -18.42
C LEU A 64 -15.56 18.64 -19.09
N GLY A 65 -15.27 19.15 -20.29
CA GLY A 65 -16.17 19.99 -21.08
C GLY A 65 -17.34 19.24 -21.72
#